data_AF-A0A9W6WXD6-F1
#
_entry.id   AF-A0A9W6WXD6-F1
#
_cell.length_a   1.000
_cell.length_b   1.000
_cell.length_c   1.000
_cell.angle_alpha   90.00
_cell.angle_beta   90.00
_cell.angle_gamma   90.00
#
_symmetry.space_group_name_H-M   'P 1'
#
loop_
_entity.id
_entity.type
_entity.pdbx_description
1 polymer ?
#
loop_
_entity_poly.entity_id
_entity_poly.type
_entity_poly.pdbx_seq_one_letter_code
_entity_poly.pdbx_strand_id
1 'polypeptide(L)'
;MAIAASTCPCNSTPRPCIFFHGLGNENEEAELQDSSRHFGWDKIQGHAPCCTTIKYAALNTVDYAWTNSSLQEKVCHHTLSMAQTSDTSSRTIEDTIVVTHSMGGLMFAGALANGVCSLAKSSTWIALSPPMTVSMSSDYLMDFCNDEVQSFITDLLFIGRCPVPTSTKSVVYEKEKYSDPVLNAAYDAAQAVYREHVFAAMCSSSYVGNISKYQAKYILGGRQIPHKSSRNDGLVEFHSCAGGIDPAKFGKTPWDQFYRCELNHADTAFKTGDGIFKSTVRPVKWFECLL
;
A
#
# COMPACT_ATOMS: atom_id res chain seq x y z
N MET A 1 -2.42 -7.45 35.16
CA MET A 1 -2.05 -7.00 33.80
C MET A 1 -1.28 -8.14 33.16
N ALA A 2 -1.83 -8.79 32.15
CA ALA A 2 -1.09 -9.80 31.40
C ALA A 2 0.02 -9.09 30.60
N ILE A 3 1.26 -9.51 30.80
CA ILE A 3 2.40 -9.06 29.99
C ILE A 3 2.11 -9.59 28.58
N ALA A 4 1.82 -8.71 27.63
CA ALA A 4 1.66 -9.11 26.24
C ALA A 4 2.95 -9.81 25.78
N ALA A 5 2.82 -10.95 25.10
CA ALA A 5 3.96 -11.71 24.61
C ALA A 5 4.89 -10.81 23.77
N SER A 6 6.20 -10.95 23.97
CA SER A 6 7.22 -10.14 23.29
C SER A 6 7.22 -10.37 21.77
N THR A 7 6.78 -11.54 21.31
CA THR A 7 6.72 -11.99 19.92
C THR A 7 5.43 -12.79 19.70
N CYS A 8 4.99 -12.90 18.44
CA CYS A 8 3.83 -13.72 18.06
C CYS A 8 4.25 -14.94 17.24
N PRO A 9 3.67 -16.13 17.49
CA PRO A 9 3.79 -17.26 16.58
C PRO A 9 2.93 -17.03 15.33
N CYS A 10 3.20 -17.80 14.27
CA CYS A 10 2.27 -17.88 13.15
C CYS A 10 1.04 -18.72 13.54
N ASN A 11 -0.17 -18.18 13.35
CA ASN A 11 -1.44 -18.87 13.59
C ASN A 11 -2.09 -19.40 12.30
N SER A 12 -1.37 -19.39 11.19
CA SER A 12 -1.79 -19.89 9.89
C SER A 12 -0.73 -20.84 9.30
N THR A 13 -0.97 -21.39 8.12
CA THR A 13 0.05 -22.17 7.39
C THR A 13 1.17 -21.23 6.92
N PRO A 14 2.43 -21.42 7.35
CA PRO A 14 3.55 -20.63 6.85
C PRO A 14 3.72 -20.80 5.35
N ARG A 15 3.96 -19.69 4.63
CA ARG A 15 4.09 -19.73 3.18
C ARG A 15 4.94 -18.56 2.66
N PRO A 16 5.38 -18.57 1.39
CA PRO A 16 6.17 -17.47 0.83
C PRO A 16 5.40 -16.14 0.83
N CYS A 17 6.12 -15.06 1.10
CA CYS A 17 5.59 -13.70 1.11
C CYS A 17 6.21 -12.85 0.01
N ILE A 18 5.38 -12.15 -0.75
CA ILE A 18 5.81 -11.20 -1.77
C ILE A 18 5.29 -9.80 -1.47
N PHE A 19 6.18 -8.81 -1.58
CA PHE A 19 5.89 -7.42 -1.29
C PHE A 19 5.93 -6.56 -2.56
N PHE A 20 4.86 -5.82 -2.80
CA PHE A 20 4.73 -4.86 -3.89
C PHE A 20 4.69 -3.43 -3.35
N HIS A 21 5.67 -2.62 -3.74
CA HIS A 21 5.74 -1.20 -3.38
C HIS A 21 4.76 -0.35 -4.22
N GLY A 22 4.58 0.90 -3.82
CA GLY A 22 3.79 1.89 -4.56
C GLY A 22 4.61 2.74 -5.53
N LEU A 23 4.28 4.03 -5.58
CA LEU A 23 4.88 5.00 -6.49
C LEU A 23 6.38 5.23 -6.24
N GLY A 24 7.11 5.57 -7.31
CA GLY A 24 8.44 6.18 -7.19
C GLY A 24 9.61 5.21 -7.34
N ASN A 25 9.43 4.12 -8.09
CA ASN A 25 10.53 3.28 -8.53
C ASN A 25 10.71 3.34 -10.05
N GLU A 26 11.84 3.90 -10.48
CA GLU A 26 12.28 4.03 -11.86
C GLU A 26 13.13 2.83 -12.31
N ASN A 27 13.79 2.17 -11.36
CA ASN A 27 14.71 1.05 -11.61
C ASN A 27 13.99 -0.27 -11.37
N GLU A 28 13.42 -0.84 -12.42
CA GLU A 28 12.86 -2.19 -12.39
C GLU A 28 13.96 -3.25 -12.34
N GLU A 29 13.74 -4.29 -11.53
CA GLU A 29 14.58 -5.48 -11.50
C GLU A 29 13.80 -6.67 -12.06
N ALA A 30 14.43 -7.46 -12.93
CA ALA A 30 13.79 -8.64 -13.50
C ALA A 30 13.54 -9.74 -12.45
N GLU A 31 14.41 -9.83 -11.45
CA GLU A 31 14.35 -10.84 -10.40
C GLU A 31 13.77 -10.30 -9.11
N LEU A 32 13.22 -11.20 -8.29
CA LEU A 32 12.74 -10.87 -6.96
C LEU A 32 13.88 -10.59 -5.99
N GLN A 33 13.77 -9.48 -5.26
CA GLN A 33 14.81 -8.97 -4.37
C GLN A 33 14.63 -9.48 -2.94
N ASP A 34 15.73 -9.58 -2.19
CA ASP A 34 15.72 -9.91 -0.75
C ASP A 34 15.62 -8.68 0.16
N SER A 35 15.75 -7.48 -0.42
CA SER A 35 15.62 -6.21 0.28
C SER A 35 14.92 -5.19 -0.60
N SER A 36 14.40 -4.12 0.00
CA SER A 36 13.75 -3.05 -0.75
C SER A 36 13.94 -1.69 -0.13
N ARG A 37 14.41 -0.72 -0.91
CA ARG A 37 14.44 0.69 -0.51
C ARG A 37 13.05 1.30 -0.29
N HIS A 38 11.97 0.60 -0.65
CA HIS A 38 10.58 1.06 -0.48
C HIS A 38 9.90 0.50 0.77
N PHE A 39 10.48 -0.52 1.40
CA PHE A 39 10.00 -1.09 2.66
C PHE A 39 11.04 -0.97 3.78
N GLY A 40 10.60 -0.99 5.03
CA GLY A 40 11.47 -1.24 6.18
C GLY A 40 11.83 -2.72 6.27
N TRP A 41 12.49 -3.25 5.24
CA TRP A 41 12.79 -4.69 5.13
C TRP A 41 13.62 -5.20 6.33
N ASP A 42 14.51 -4.35 6.85
CA ASP A 42 15.32 -4.60 8.04
C ASP A 42 14.49 -4.57 9.34
N LYS A 43 13.34 -3.89 9.34
CA LYS A 43 12.44 -3.80 10.50
C LYS A 43 11.47 -4.97 10.59
N ILE A 44 11.14 -5.58 9.45
CA ILE A 44 10.26 -6.76 9.42
C ILE A 44 11.05 -8.07 9.50
N GLN A 45 12.36 -8.04 9.26
CA GLN A 45 13.21 -9.22 9.38
C GLN A 45 13.13 -9.77 10.81
N GLY A 46 12.76 -11.05 10.95
CA GLY A 46 12.53 -11.70 12.24
C GLY A 46 11.16 -11.43 12.89
N HIS A 47 10.29 -10.64 12.25
CA HIS A 47 8.96 -10.26 12.74
C HIS A 47 7.83 -10.66 11.77
N ALA A 48 8.06 -11.73 11.00
CA ALA A 48 7.12 -12.23 9.98
C ALA A 48 7.00 -13.76 10.10
N PRO A 49 6.47 -14.28 11.21
CA PRO A 49 6.53 -15.71 11.54
C PRO A 49 5.79 -16.61 10.53
N CYS A 50 4.83 -16.06 9.78
CA CYS A 50 4.10 -16.77 8.73
C CYS A 50 4.77 -16.74 7.35
N CYS A 51 5.85 -15.98 7.18
CA CYS A 51 6.60 -15.93 5.93
C CYS A 51 7.73 -16.95 5.96
N THR A 52 7.66 -17.98 5.12
CA THR A 52 8.79 -18.93 4.95
C THR A 52 9.96 -18.31 4.20
N THR A 53 9.65 -17.37 3.31
CA THR A 53 10.59 -16.49 2.63
C THR A 53 9.91 -15.14 2.39
N ILE A 54 10.71 -14.08 2.29
CA ILE A 54 10.22 -12.74 1.98
C ILE A 54 10.95 -12.26 0.73
N LYS A 55 10.18 -11.91 -0.29
CA LYS A 55 10.68 -11.33 -1.53
C LYS A 55 10.01 -9.99 -1.82
N TYR A 56 10.73 -9.12 -2.50
CA TYR A 56 10.25 -7.81 -2.93
C TYR A 56 10.30 -7.72 -4.44
N ALA A 57 9.18 -7.37 -5.05
CA ALA A 57 9.15 -7.02 -6.47
C ALA A 57 9.56 -5.55 -6.62
N ALA A 58 10.57 -5.27 -7.45
CA ALA A 58 10.98 -3.92 -7.81
C ALA A 58 10.48 -3.63 -9.23
N LEU A 59 9.30 -3.03 -9.34
CA LEU A 59 8.64 -2.77 -10.63
C LEU A 59 8.77 -1.29 -11.01
N ASN A 60 8.75 -0.97 -12.31
CA ASN A 60 8.72 0.44 -12.71
C ASN A 60 7.34 1.06 -12.40
N THR A 61 7.29 1.87 -11.35
CA THR A 61 6.12 2.61 -10.86
C THR A 61 6.33 4.12 -10.96
N VAL A 62 7.09 4.54 -11.96
CA VAL A 62 7.22 5.93 -12.41
C VAL A 62 6.53 6.07 -13.77
N ASP A 63 6.93 5.24 -14.72
CA ASP A 63 6.52 5.34 -16.13
C ASP A 63 5.22 4.61 -16.45
N TYR A 64 4.82 3.66 -15.59
CA TYR A 64 3.61 2.85 -15.80
C TYR A 64 2.52 3.17 -14.77
N ALA A 65 1.31 3.37 -15.29
CA ALA A 65 0.09 3.46 -14.49
C ALA A 65 -0.26 2.11 -13.85
N TRP A 66 -0.96 2.11 -12.71
CA TRP A 66 -1.43 0.87 -12.09
C TRP A 66 -2.44 0.10 -12.97
N THR A 67 -3.09 0.78 -13.92
CA THR A 67 -3.98 0.22 -14.93
C THR A 67 -3.24 -0.37 -16.14
N ASN A 68 -1.91 -0.22 -16.21
CA ASN A 68 -1.14 -0.74 -17.34
C ASN A 68 -1.11 -2.28 -17.33
N SER A 69 -1.48 -2.89 -18.45
CA SER A 69 -1.56 -4.35 -18.57
C SER A 69 -0.21 -5.05 -18.41
N SER A 70 0.88 -4.46 -18.91
CA SER A 70 2.23 -5.02 -18.73
C SER A 70 2.66 -4.98 -17.26
N LEU A 71 2.35 -3.90 -16.54
CA LEU A 71 2.62 -3.82 -15.11
C LEU A 71 1.82 -4.85 -14.31
N GLN A 72 0.53 -5.02 -14.63
CA GLN A 72 -0.32 -6.05 -14.01
C GLN A 72 0.15 -7.47 -14.32
N GLU A 73 0.60 -7.73 -15.55
CA GLU A 73 1.20 -9.00 -15.94
C GLU A 73 2.43 -9.32 -15.09
N LYS A 74 3.31 -8.34 -14.85
CA LYS A 74 4.49 -8.51 -13.99
C LYS A 74 4.10 -8.82 -12.55
N VAL A 75 3.09 -8.13 -12.01
CA VAL A 75 2.56 -8.41 -10.67
C VAL A 75 2.08 -9.86 -10.56
N CYS A 76 1.28 -10.33 -11.52
CA CYS A 76 0.82 -11.71 -11.54
C CYS A 76 1.97 -12.70 -11.72
N HIS A 77 2.87 -12.46 -12.67
CA HIS A 77 4.02 -13.31 -12.95
C HIS A 77 4.89 -13.53 -11.69
N HIS A 78 5.27 -12.45 -11.01
CA HIS A 78 6.05 -12.54 -9.78
C HIS A 78 5.29 -13.21 -8.65
N THR A 79 3.97 -13.02 -8.56
CA THR A 79 3.19 -13.66 -7.51
C THR A 79 3.05 -15.17 -7.75
N LEU A 80 2.80 -15.58 -9.01
CA LEU A 80 2.72 -16.99 -9.41
C LEU A 80 4.06 -17.72 -9.22
N SER A 81 5.20 -17.03 -9.30
CA SER A 81 6.51 -17.66 -9.12
C SER A 81 6.89 -17.91 -7.65
N MET A 82 6.12 -17.38 -6.69
CA MET A 82 6.43 -17.51 -5.26
C MET A 82 6.26 -18.94 -4.72
N ALA A 83 5.26 -19.67 -5.22
CA ALA A 83 4.90 -20.99 -4.72
C ALA A 83 4.78 -21.98 -5.88
N GLN A 84 5.42 -23.15 -5.75
CA GLN A 84 5.33 -24.22 -6.75
C GLN A 84 3.92 -24.78 -6.93
N THR A 85 3.05 -24.58 -5.94
CA THR A 85 1.64 -24.97 -5.99
C THR A 85 0.78 -24.03 -6.82
N SER A 86 1.25 -22.81 -7.14
CA SER A 86 0.53 -21.92 -8.05
C SER A 86 0.36 -22.54 -9.43
N ASP A 87 -0.86 -22.51 -9.95
CA ASP A 87 -1.18 -23.06 -11.26
C ASP A 87 -0.92 -22.01 -12.34
N THR A 88 0.16 -22.20 -13.11
CA THR A 88 0.55 -21.31 -14.19
C THR A 88 -0.35 -21.42 -15.42
N SER A 89 -1.07 -22.52 -15.59
CA SER A 89 -2.00 -22.73 -16.70
C SER A 89 -3.31 -21.98 -16.46
N SER A 90 -3.89 -22.12 -15.27
CA SER A 90 -5.10 -21.35 -14.90
C SER A 90 -4.79 -19.95 -14.36
N ARG A 91 -3.50 -19.65 -14.15
CA ARG A 91 -2.98 -18.40 -13.58
C ARG A 91 -3.57 -18.12 -12.20
N THR A 92 -3.62 -19.17 -11.38
CA THR A 92 -4.16 -19.14 -10.01
C THR A 92 -3.02 -19.09 -9.00
N ILE A 93 -3.00 -18.04 -8.19
CA ILE A 93 -2.02 -17.84 -7.11
C ILE A 93 -2.42 -18.68 -5.91
N GLU A 94 -1.60 -19.68 -5.58
CA GLU A 94 -1.80 -20.56 -4.43
C GLU A 94 -0.68 -20.39 -3.39
N ASP A 95 -1.01 -20.70 -2.12
CA ASP A 95 -0.07 -20.73 -0.99
C ASP A 95 0.86 -19.51 -0.91
N THR A 96 0.36 -18.30 -1.17
CA THR A 96 1.19 -17.09 -1.17
C THR A 96 0.57 -16.00 -0.31
N ILE A 97 1.39 -15.33 0.51
CA ILE A 97 1.01 -14.10 1.21
C ILE A 97 1.46 -12.92 0.34
N VAL A 98 0.50 -12.18 -0.21
CA VAL A 98 0.74 -10.97 -1.00
C VAL A 98 0.61 -9.77 -0.09
N VAL A 99 1.67 -8.98 0.02
CA VAL A 99 1.68 -7.73 0.80
C VAL A 99 1.83 -6.56 -0.16
N THR A 100 0.89 -5.63 -0.11
CA THR A 100 0.91 -4.46 -1.00
C THR A 100 0.99 -3.16 -0.21
N HIS A 101 1.76 -2.20 -0.69
CA HIS A 101 1.80 -0.85 -0.12
C HIS A 101 1.43 0.19 -1.16
N SER A 102 0.63 1.18 -0.76
CA SER A 102 0.30 2.33 -1.59
C SER A 102 -0.23 1.89 -2.96
N MET A 103 0.26 2.45 -4.08
CA MET A 103 -0.17 2.07 -5.43
C MET A 103 0.00 0.56 -5.73
N GLY A 104 0.88 -0.16 -5.03
CA GLY A 104 1.00 -1.62 -5.16
C GLY A 104 -0.31 -2.35 -4.89
N GLY A 105 -1.17 -1.80 -4.03
CA GLY A 105 -2.51 -2.34 -3.78
C GLY A 105 -3.43 -2.22 -4.99
N LEU A 106 -3.40 -1.09 -5.69
CA LEU A 106 -4.15 -0.90 -6.93
C LEU A 106 -3.61 -1.76 -8.06
N MET A 107 -2.29 -1.93 -8.15
CA MET A 107 -1.66 -2.79 -9.15
C MET A 107 -2.13 -4.24 -9.02
N PHE A 108 -2.14 -4.77 -7.80
CA PHE A 108 -2.62 -6.13 -7.53
C PHE A 108 -4.14 -6.25 -7.71
N ALA A 109 -4.91 -5.28 -7.20
CA ALA A 109 -6.36 -5.23 -7.39
C ALA A 109 -6.75 -5.22 -8.87
N GLY A 110 -6.07 -4.40 -9.67
CA GLY A 110 -6.29 -4.29 -11.11
C GLY A 110 -5.93 -5.58 -11.85
N ALA A 111 -4.85 -6.24 -11.47
CA ALA A 111 -4.45 -7.51 -12.07
C ALA A 111 -5.50 -8.61 -11.83
N LEU A 112 -6.07 -8.69 -10.62
CA LEU A 112 -7.17 -9.60 -10.30
C LEU A 112 -8.47 -9.20 -11.02
N ALA A 113 -8.83 -7.91 -11.00
CA ALA A 113 -10.06 -7.40 -11.62
C ALA A 113 -10.10 -7.62 -13.13
N ASN A 114 -8.93 -7.52 -13.79
CA ASN A 114 -8.79 -7.75 -15.22
C ASN A 114 -8.57 -9.23 -15.58
N GLY A 115 -8.61 -10.15 -14.62
CA GLY A 115 -8.44 -11.58 -14.85
C GLY A 115 -7.01 -11.97 -15.31
N VAL A 116 -6.01 -11.12 -15.04
CA VAL A 116 -4.61 -11.40 -15.35
C VAL A 116 -4.09 -12.55 -14.48
N CYS A 117 -4.60 -12.68 -13.27
CA CYS A 117 -4.48 -13.87 -12.42
C CYS A 117 -5.64 -13.91 -11.44
N SER A 118 -5.81 -15.03 -10.74
CA SER A 118 -6.79 -15.18 -9.66
C SER A 118 -6.09 -15.51 -8.33
N LEU A 119 -6.75 -15.21 -7.20
CA LEU A 119 -6.22 -15.48 -5.87
C LEU A 119 -6.98 -16.64 -5.22
N ALA A 120 -6.30 -17.77 -4.99
CA ALA A 120 -6.90 -18.91 -4.31
C ALA A 120 -7.12 -18.65 -2.81
N LYS A 121 -8.03 -19.43 -2.20
CA LYS A 121 -8.28 -19.39 -0.74
C LYS A 121 -7.08 -19.83 0.10
N SER A 122 -6.14 -20.55 -0.50
CA SER A 122 -4.84 -20.90 0.09
C SER A 122 -3.87 -19.73 0.12
N SER A 123 -4.22 -18.57 -0.44
CA SER A 123 -3.41 -17.36 -0.44
C SER A 123 -4.03 -16.27 0.43
N THR A 124 -3.27 -15.23 0.73
CA THR A 124 -3.70 -14.15 1.62
C THR A 124 -3.22 -12.81 1.09
N TRP A 125 -4.10 -11.82 1.05
CA TRP A 125 -3.74 -10.46 0.68
C TRP A 125 -3.79 -9.51 1.87
N ILE A 126 -2.65 -8.89 2.18
CA ILE A 126 -2.46 -7.88 3.23
C ILE A 126 -2.16 -6.53 2.56
N ALA A 127 -2.93 -5.50 2.87
CA ALA A 127 -2.78 -4.18 2.26
C ALA A 127 -2.32 -3.10 3.26
N LEU A 128 -1.43 -2.22 2.80
CA LEU A 128 -0.80 -1.17 3.61
C LEU A 128 -1.01 0.18 2.93
N SER A 129 -1.90 1.02 3.48
CA SER A 129 -2.23 2.33 2.91
C SER A 129 -2.53 2.35 1.38
N PRO A 130 -3.27 1.38 0.79
CA PRO A 130 -3.58 1.46 -0.65
C PRO A 130 -4.50 2.65 -0.94
N PRO A 131 -4.33 3.43 -2.02
CA PRO A 131 -5.27 4.48 -2.39
C PRO A 131 -6.46 3.91 -3.19
N MET A 132 -7.28 3.03 -2.60
CA MET A 132 -8.35 2.30 -3.31
C MET A 132 -9.47 3.19 -3.85
N THR A 133 -9.75 4.28 -3.15
CA THR A 133 -10.62 5.35 -3.66
C THR A 133 -9.83 6.64 -3.83
N VAL A 134 -8.49 6.55 -4.08
CA VAL A 134 -7.54 7.59 -4.59
C VAL A 134 -6.62 8.37 -3.60
N SER A 135 -5.87 9.36 -4.10
CA SER A 135 -5.05 10.30 -3.34
C SER A 135 -5.20 11.77 -3.82
N MET A 136 -5.70 12.67 -2.97
CA MET A 136 -5.70 14.13 -3.26
C MET A 136 -4.30 14.68 -3.52
N SER A 137 -3.24 13.98 -3.07
CA SER A 137 -1.87 14.40 -3.31
C SER A 137 -1.51 14.44 -4.79
N SER A 138 -2.12 13.59 -5.61
CA SER A 138 -1.83 13.50 -7.04
C SER A 138 -2.45 14.68 -7.79
N ASP A 139 -3.71 14.99 -7.48
CA ASP A 139 -4.45 16.15 -8.00
C ASP A 139 -3.71 17.44 -7.64
N TYR A 140 -3.31 17.58 -6.39
CA TYR A 140 -2.60 18.77 -5.92
C TYR A 140 -1.22 18.95 -6.59
N LEU A 141 -0.53 17.85 -6.88
CA LEU A 141 0.72 17.90 -7.64
C LEU A 141 0.47 18.29 -9.11
N MET A 142 -0.62 17.84 -9.72
CA MET A 142 -0.96 18.25 -11.09
C MET A 142 -1.40 19.71 -11.15
N ASP A 143 -2.18 20.19 -10.17
CA ASP A 143 -2.52 21.61 -10.06
C ASP A 143 -1.23 22.46 -9.93
N PHE A 144 -0.29 22.01 -9.10
CA PHE A 144 1.02 22.65 -8.96
C PHE A 144 1.81 22.68 -10.29
N CYS A 145 1.92 21.54 -10.98
CA CYS A 145 2.66 21.48 -12.25
C CYS A 145 1.94 22.15 -13.42
N ASN A 146 0.66 22.50 -13.28
CA ASN A 146 -0.13 23.28 -14.23
C ASN A 146 -0.20 24.78 -13.86
N ASP A 147 0.59 25.22 -12.87
CA ASP A 147 0.61 26.60 -12.37
C ASP A 147 -0.74 27.09 -11.78
N GLU A 148 -1.62 26.17 -11.38
CA GLU A 148 -2.93 26.48 -10.80
C GLU A 148 -2.88 26.70 -9.28
N VAL A 149 -1.87 26.13 -8.63
CA VAL A 149 -1.57 26.35 -7.21
C VAL A 149 -0.10 26.68 -7.07
N GLN A 150 0.21 27.86 -6.50
CA GLN A 150 1.59 28.29 -6.25
C GLN A 150 1.70 29.00 -4.90
N SER A 151 2.71 28.59 -4.11
CA SER A 151 3.09 29.16 -2.84
C SER A 151 4.47 28.61 -2.44
N PHE A 152 5.19 29.32 -1.58
CA PHE A 152 6.45 28.82 -1.02
C PHE A 152 6.31 27.43 -0.37
N ILE A 153 5.15 27.15 0.23
CA ILE A 153 4.90 25.89 0.92
C ILE A 153 4.67 24.75 -0.08
N THR A 154 3.94 25.01 -1.17
CA THR A 154 3.74 24.01 -2.24
C THR A 154 5.01 23.74 -3.02
N ASP A 155 5.86 24.77 -3.22
CA ASP A 155 7.19 24.59 -3.79
C ASP A 155 8.01 23.63 -2.93
N LEU A 156 8.04 23.83 -1.61
CA LEU A 156 8.78 22.95 -0.69
C LEU A 156 8.27 21.50 -0.74
N LEU A 157 6.95 21.31 -0.93
CA LEU A 157 6.33 19.98 -1.01
C LEU A 157 6.64 19.26 -2.33
N PHE A 158 6.69 20.00 -3.44
CA PHE A 158 6.71 19.46 -4.81
C PHE A 158 7.93 19.84 -5.65
N ILE A 159 8.97 20.42 -5.03
CA ILE A 159 10.22 20.74 -5.74
C ILE A 159 10.76 19.53 -6.52
N GLY A 160 11.02 19.74 -7.81
CA GLY A 160 11.53 18.71 -8.72
C GLY A 160 10.56 17.55 -9.01
N ARG A 161 9.25 17.73 -8.74
CA ARG A 161 8.21 16.70 -9.02
C ARG A 161 7.49 16.89 -10.36
N CYS A 162 7.82 17.95 -11.11
CA CYS A 162 7.30 18.19 -12.45
C CYS A 162 8.32 17.75 -13.51
N PRO A 163 7.87 17.19 -14.67
CA PRO A 163 6.48 16.86 -14.98
C PRO A 163 5.95 15.69 -14.15
N VAL A 164 4.64 15.66 -13.90
CA VAL A 164 4.02 14.60 -13.10
C VAL A 164 4.19 13.24 -13.79
N PRO A 165 4.74 12.21 -13.11
CA PRO A 165 4.91 10.88 -13.69
C PRO A 165 3.59 10.21 -14.08
N THR A 166 3.62 9.33 -15.08
CA THR A 166 2.47 8.57 -15.57
C THR A 166 1.76 7.81 -14.44
N SER A 167 2.54 7.13 -13.60
CA SER A 167 2.06 6.43 -12.41
C SER A 167 1.27 7.35 -11.46
N THR A 168 1.77 8.56 -11.21
CA THR A 168 1.12 9.52 -10.30
C THR A 168 -0.15 10.10 -10.91
N LYS A 169 -0.18 10.34 -12.22
CA LYS A 169 -1.41 10.70 -12.96
C LYS A 169 -2.48 9.60 -12.94
N SER A 170 -2.10 8.35 -12.66
CA SER A 170 -3.05 7.24 -12.59
C SER A 170 -3.69 7.07 -11.21
N VAL A 171 -3.19 7.75 -10.17
CA VAL A 171 -3.71 7.66 -8.79
C VAL A 171 -4.40 8.95 -8.33
N VAL A 172 -5.07 9.60 -9.27
CA VAL A 172 -5.78 10.88 -9.13
C VAL A 172 -7.19 10.65 -8.60
N TYR A 173 -7.84 11.69 -8.08
CA TYR A 173 -9.06 11.56 -7.31
C TYR A 173 -10.27 11.12 -8.15
N GLU A 174 -10.93 10.05 -7.73
CA GLU A 174 -12.01 9.42 -8.47
C GLU A 174 -13.17 10.41 -8.58
N LYS A 175 -13.68 10.58 -9.80
CA LYS A 175 -14.75 11.54 -10.14
C LYS A 175 -14.37 13.02 -9.93
N GLU A 176 -13.09 13.34 -9.75
CA GLU A 176 -12.59 14.72 -9.69
C GLU A 176 -11.95 15.16 -11.01
N LYS A 177 -11.45 16.40 -11.01
CA LYS A 177 -10.92 17.14 -12.17
C LYS A 177 -10.04 16.35 -13.14
N TYR A 178 -9.16 15.50 -12.62
CA TYR A 178 -8.16 14.81 -13.41
C TYR A 178 -8.45 13.34 -13.68
N SER A 179 -9.54 12.81 -13.12
CA SER A 179 -9.99 11.46 -13.44
C SER A 179 -10.90 11.47 -14.66
N ASP A 180 -11.07 10.30 -15.26
CA ASP A 180 -11.95 10.07 -16.41
C ASP A 180 -12.85 8.84 -16.17
N PRO A 181 -13.89 8.61 -16.99
CA PRO A 181 -14.79 7.48 -16.80
C PRO A 181 -14.10 6.10 -16.83
N VAL A 182 -13.02 5.93 -17.59
CA VAL A 182 -12.26 4.68 -17.69
C VAL A 182 -11.50 4.44 -16.39
N LEU A 183 -10.82 5.45 -15.87
CA LEU A 183 -10.11 5.36 -14.59
C LEU A 183 -11.08 5.14 -13.42
N ASN A 184 -12.24 5.81 -13.42
CA ASN A 184 -13.28 5.60 -12.42
C ASN A 184 -13.80 4.15 -12.44
N ALA A 185 -14.08 3.59 -13.62
CA ALA A 185 -14.50 2.20 -13.75
C ALA A 185 -13.40 1.22 -13.29
N ALA A 186 -12.13 1.53 -13.54
CA ALA A 186 -11.02 0.73 -13.05
C ALA A 186 -10.96 0.75 -11.51
N TYR A 187 -11.15 1.92 -10.87
CA TYR A 187 -11.25 2.01 -9.41
C TYR A 187 -12.42 1.21 -8.86
N ASP A 188 -13.61 1.33 -9.44
CA ASP A 188 -14.79 0.56 -9.02
C ASP A 188 -14.51 -0.95 -9.05
N ALA A 189 -13.86 -1.44 -10.11
CA ALA A 189 -13.48 -2.85 -10.24
C ALA A 189 -12.39 -3.26 -9.22
N ALA A 190 -11.35 -2.45 -9.06
CA ALA A 190 -10.29 -2.68 -8.07
C ALA A 190 -10.84 -2.72 -6.64
N GLN A 191 -11.77 -1.82 -6.30
CA GLN A 191 -12.41 -1.78 -4.99
C GLN A 191 -13.31 -3.01 -4.75
N ALA A 192 -14.00 -3.50 -5.78
CA ALA A 192 -14.82 -4.71 -5.67
C ALA A 192 -13.95 -5.92 -5.31
N VAL A 193 -12.87 -6.14 -6.06
CA VAL A 193 -11.88 -7.19 -5.77
C VAL A 193 -11.23 -6.99 -4.41
N TYR A 194 -10.86 -5.76 -4.05
CA TYR A 194 -10.28 -5.46 -2.75
C TYR A 194 -11.19 -5.90 -1.61
N ARG A 195 -12.48 -5.54 -1.65
CA ARG A 195 -13.44 -5.96 -0.62
C ARG A 195 -13.70 -7.46 -0.59
N GLU A 196 -13.57 -8.14 -1.72
CA GLU A 196 -13.74 -9.59 -1.82
C GLU A 196 -12.54 -10.36 -1.27
N HIS A 197 -11.32 -9.91 -1.58
CA HIS A 197 -10.11 -10.71 -1.39
C HIS A 197 -9.16 -10.21 -0.31
N VAL A 198 -9.24 -8.94 0.12
CA VAL A 198 -8.34 -8.45 1.16
C VAL A 198 -8.65 -9.15 2.48
N PHE A 199 -7.62 -9.78 3.04
CA PHE A 199 -7.72 -10.40 4.35
C PHE A 199 -7.55 -9.37 5.46
N ALA A 200 -6.60 -8.45 5.31
CA ALA A 200 -6.26 -7.48 6.32
C ALA A 200 -5.77 -6.17 5.71
N ALA A 201 -6.06 -5.05 6.37
CA ALA A 201 -5.63 -3.75 5.90
C ALA A 201 -5.18 -2.83 7.04
N MET A 202 -4.03 -2.19 6.85
CA MET A 202 -3.56 -1.10 7.69
C MET A 202 -3.89 0.23 7.03
N CYS A 203 -4.81 0.97 7.65
CA CYS A 203 -5.26 2.28 7.17
C CYS A 203 -5.04 3.35 8.23
N SER A 204 -4.31 4.40 7.90
CA SER A 204 -4.01 5.44 8.88
C SER A 204 -5.08 6.50 8.97
N SER A 205 -5.25 7.01 10.18
CA SER A 205 -6.07 8.17 10.50
C SER A 205 -5.24 9.39 10.93
N SER A 206 -3.91 9.33 10.83
CA SER A 206 -3.01 10.44 11.20
C SER A 206 -1.71 10.43 10.41
N TYR A 207 -1.33 11.61 9.91
CA TYR A 207 -0.04 11.87 9.28
C TYR A 207 1.06 12.16 10.30
N VAL A 208 0.70 12.42 11.56
CA VAL A 208 1.63 12.52 12.69
C VAL A 208 1.92 11.09 13.15
N GLY A 209 2.80 10.43 12.41
CA GLY A 209 3.26 9.06 12.66
C GLY A 209 4.41 8.97 13.66
N ASN A 210 5.26 7.96 13.50
CA ASN A 210 6.41 7.73 14.35
C ASN A 210 7.45 8.87 14.22
N ILE A 211 8.21 9.13 15.30
CA ILE A 211 9.25 10.16 15.30
C ILE A 211 10.40 9.67 14.42
N SER A 212 10.60 10.31 13.26
CA SER A 212 11.60 9.90 12.29
C SER A 212 11.90 11.01 11.28
N LYS A 213 12.91 10.78 10.43
CA LYS A 213 13.23 11.67 9.28
C LYS A 213 12.08 11.83 8.27
N TYR A 214 11.10 10.92 8.27
CA TYR A 214 9.97 10.96 7.35
C TYR A 214 8.86 11.91 7.80
N GLN A 215 8.77 12.17 9.11
CA GLN A 215 7.62 12.80 9.74
C GLN A 215 7.33 14.21 9.20
N ALA A 216 8.35 15.04 9.03
CA ALA A 216 8.19 16.43 8.58
C ALA A 216 7.49 16.54 7.21
N LYS A 217 7.88 15.69 6.26
CA LYS A 217 7.29 15.65 4.92
C LYS A 217 5.81 15.28 4.97
N TYR A 218 5.44 14.26 5.73
CA TYR A 218 4.05 13.81 5.81
C TYR A 218 3.17 14.73 6.65
N ILE A 219 3.73 15.40 7.66
CA ILE A 219 3.03 16.51 8.36
C ILE A 219 2.73 17.65 7.37
N LEU A 220 3.69 17.99 6.51
CA LEU A 220 3.45 19.01 5.50
C LEU A 220 2.36 18.58 4.52
N GLY A 221 2.46 17.36 3.97
CA GLY A 221 1.45 16.80 3.08
C GLY A 221 0.06 16.74 3.71
N GLY A 222 -0.06 16.24 4.94
CA GLY A 222 -1.33 16.13 5.65
C GLY A 222 -1.98 17.46 6.04
N ARG A 223 -1.22 18.56 6.06
CA ARG A 223 -1.71 19.92 6.35
C ARG A 223 -2.01 20.75 5.10
N GLN A 224 -1.24 20.56 4.04
CA GLN A 224 -1.25 21.45 2.86
C GLN A 224 -2.03 20.88 1.69
N ILE A 225 -1.99 19.56 1.48
CA ILE A 225 -2.83 18.93 0.47
C ILE A 225 -4.30 19.08 0.92
N PRO A 226 -5.20 19.49 0.02
CA PRO A 226 -6.61 19.68 0.34
C PRO A 226 -7.35 18.34 0.47
N HIS A 227 -6.95 17.53 1.47
CA HIS A 227 -7.65 16.30 1.82
C HIS A 227 -9.12 16.60 2.16
N LYS A 228 -10.04 15.73 1.74
CA LYS A 228 -11.46 15.79 2.10
C LYS A 228 -11.70 15.43 3.56
N SER A 229 -10.70 14.84 4.23
CA SER A 229 -10.71 14.51 5.66
C SER A 229 -9.38 14.79 6.34
N SER A 230 -9.45 15.16 7.63
CA SER A 230 -8.28 15.25 8.50
C SER A 230 -7.66 13.88 8.83
N ARG A 231 -8.34 12.78 8.50
CA ARG A 231 -7.86 11.41 8.68
C ARG A 231 -7.12 10.94 7.43
N ASN A 232 -5.82 11.16 7.39
CA ASN A 232 -4.94 10.73 6.29
C ASN A 232 -3.54 10.39 6.82
N ASP A 233 -2.75 9.66 6.05
CA ASP A 233 -1.34 9.32 6.37
C ASP A 233 -0.33 10.35 5.85
N GLY A 234 -0.82 11.50 5.37
CA GLY A 234 -0.06 12.57 4.72
C GLY A 234 -0.22 12.57 3.21
N LEU A 235 -0.64 11.44 2.61
CA LEU A 235 -0.91 11.32 1.17
C LEU A 235 -2.27 10.68 0.89
N VAL A 236 -2.58 9.59 1.59
CA VAL A 236 -3.80 8.79 1.38
C VAL A 236 -4.75 8.96 2.55
N GLU A 237 -6.02 9.19 2.24
CA GLU A 237 -7.07 9.31 3.24
C GLU A 237 -7.47 7.94 3.80
N PHE A 238 -7.88 7.91 5.07
CA PHE A 238 -8.36 6.69 5.72
C PHE A 238 -9.45 5.98 4.92
N HIS A 239 -10.43 6.74 4.41
CA HIS A 239 -11.55 6.18 3.63
C HIS A 239 -11.10 5.63 2.29
N SER A 240 -10.13 6.27 1.66
CA SER A 240 -9.52 5.75 0.44
C SER A 240 -8.79 4.44 0.68
N CYS A 241 -8.05 4.34 1.79
CA CYS A 241 -7.45 3.07 2.20
C CYS A 241 -8.48 1.98 2.54
N ALA A 242 -9.58 2.35 3.17
CA ALA A 242 -10.62 1.41 3.51
C ALA A 242 -11.31 0.82 2.26
N GLY A 243 -11.28 1.49 1.10
CA GLY A 243 -11.77 0.91 -0.17
C GLY A 243 -13.24 0.45 -0.13
N GLY A 244 -14.06 1.10 0.71
CA GLY A 244 -15.45 0.72 0.95
C GLY A 244 -15.68 -0.33 2.04
N ILE A 245 -14.63 -0.81 2.72
CA ILE A 245 -14.76 -1.58 3.95
C ILE A 245 -15.29 -0.66 5.05
N ASP A 246 -16.31 -1.13 5.79
CA ASP A 246 -16.93 -0.36 6.86
C ASP A 246 -15.87 0.12 7.89
N PRO A 247 -15.71 1.44 8.10
CA PRO A 247 -14.82 2.01 9.11
C PRO A 247 -15.00 1.44 10.51
N ALA A 248 -16.19 0.94 10.87
CA ALA A 248 -16.45 0.32 12.16
C ALA A 248 -15.69 -1.00 12.37
N LYS A 249 -15.27 -1.66 11.29
CA LYS A 249 -14.41 -2.86 11.36
C LYS A 249 -12.97 -2.53 11.73
N PHE A 250 -12.55 -1.27 11.61
CA PHE A 250 -11.16 -0.90 11.88
C PHE A 250 -10.92 -0.56 13.35
N GLY A 251 -10.22 -1.45 14.04
CA GLY A 251 -9.81 -1.27 15.43
C GLY A 251 -8.53 -0.45 15.58
N LYS A 252 -8.13 -0.13 16.82
CA LYS A 252 -7.03 0.79 17.16
C LYS A 252 -5.84 0.10 17.84
N THR A 253 -5.77 -1.22 17.71
CA THR A 253 -4.74 -2.05 18.31
C THR A 253 -4.03 -2.85 17.23
N PRO A 254 -2.76 -3.25 17.46
CA PRO A 254 -2.03 -4.07 16.48
C PRO A 254 -2.59 -5.49 16.36
N TRP A 255 -3.65 -5.84 17.08
CA TRP A 255 -4.31 -7.15 17.01
C TRP A 255 -5.53 -7.13 16.08
N ASP A 256 -5.93 -5.95 15.62
CA ASP A 256 -7.10 -5.79 14.77
C ASP A 256 -6.72 -6.11 13.31
N GLN A 257 -7.41 -7.09 12.71
CA GLN A 257 -7.22 -7.48 11.30
C GLN A 257 -7.32 -6.27 10.35
N PHE A 258 -8.30 -5.40 10.60
CA PHE A 258 -8.40 -4.09 9.99
C PHE A 258 -7.91 -3.06 10.99
N TYR A 259 -6.74 -2.50 10.76
CA TYR A 259 -6.03 -1.68 11.73
C TYR A 259 -6.09 -0.21 11.36
N ARG A 260 -6.87 0.55 12.12
CA ARG A 260 -6.85 2.01 12.11
C ARG A 260 -5.67 2.52 12.93
N CYS A 261 -4.57 2.72 12.23
CA CYS A 261 -3.34 3.22 12.80
C CYS A 261 -3.28 4.77 12.83
N GLU A 262 -2.23 5.28 13.47
CA GLU A 262 -1.82 6.69 13.46
C GLU A 262 -0.37 6.77 12.94
N LEU A 263 -0.16 6.27 11.72
CA LEU A 263 1.12 6.11 11.05
C LEU A 263 1.16 6.98 9.79
N ASN A 264 2.28 7.65 9.52
CA ASN A 264 2.42 8.33 8.23
C ASN A 264 2.63 7.31 7.10
N HIS A 265 2.54 7.75 5.84
CA HIS A 265 2.57 6.84 4.69
C HIS A 265 3.86 6.00 4.58
N ALA A 266 5.00 6.48 5.09
CA ALA A 266 6.24 5.70 5.13
C ALA A 266 6.25 4.70 6.30
N ASP A 267 5.68 5.07 7.44
CA ASP A 267 5.60 4.19 8.59
C ASP A 267 4.72 2.96 8.30
N THR A 268 3.66 3.10 7.48
CA THR A 268 2.84 1.96 7.03
C THR A 268 3.58 1.01 6.10
N ALA A 269 4.69 1.45 5.49
CA ALA A 269 5.66 0.59 4.79
C ALA A 269 6.77 0.05 5.72
N PHE A 270 6.55 0.07 7.04
CA PHE A 270 7.47 -0.38 8.09
C PHE A 270 8.78 0.41 8.22
N LYS A 271 8.90 1.58 7.57
CA LYS A 271 10.18 2.32 7.48
C LYS A 271 10.79 2.74 8.80
N THR A 272 9.98 2.81 9.84
CA THR A 272 10.38 3.31 11.16
C THR A 272 10.23 2.29 12.26
N GLY A 273 9.65 1.11 11.97
CA GLY A 273 9.32 0.10 12.96
C GLY A 273 8.20 0.53 13.93
N ASP A 274 8.11 -0.17 15.05
CA ASP A 274 7.11 0.13 16.08
C ASP A 274 7.46 1.37 16.91
N GLY A 275 6.43 2.17 17.16
CA GLY A 275 6.44 3.22 18.17
C GLY A 275 6.23 2.64 19.57
N ILE A 276 6.84 3.30 20.55
CA ILE A 276 6.85 2.84 21.95
C ILE A 276 5.67 3.35 22.78
N PHE A 277 4.99 4.43 22.35
CA PHE A 277 4.02 5.15 23.19
C PHE A 277 2.55 4.80 22.94
N LYS A 278 2.18 4.34 21.74
CA LYS A 278 0.79 4.14 21.32
C LYS A 278 0.60 2.80 20.65
N SER A 279 -0.50 2.12 20.96
CA SER A 279 -0.90 0.89 20.26
C SER A 279 -1.18 1.13 18.78
N THR A 280 -1.64 2.33 18.41
CA THR A 280 -1.94 2.78 17.04
C THR A 280 -0.70 3.06 16.19
N VAL A 281 0.50 2.96 16.76
CA VAL A 281 1.78 3.22 16.09
C VAL A 281 2.65 1.97 16.17
N ARG A 282 2.09 0.81 15.83
CA ARG A 282 2.81 -0.49 15.89
C ARG A 282 2.63 -1.33 14.62
N PRO A 283 3.19 -0.90 13.47
CA PRO A 283 3.01 -1.60 12.21
C PRO A 283 3.69 -2.98 12.19
N VAL A 284 4.88 -3.12 12.79
CA VAL A 284 5.63 -4.38 12.79
C VAL A 284 4.96 -5.39 13.70
N LYS A 285 4.56 -5.00 14.92
CA LYS A 285 3.77 -5.88 15.79
C LYS A 285 2.45 -6.30 15.13
N TRP A 286 1.79 -5.39 14.42
CA TRP A 286 0.57 -5.74 13.70
C TRP A 286 0.82 -6.83 12.66
N PHE A 287 1.84 -6.67 11.82
CA PHE A 287 2.18 -7.67 10.80
C PHE A 287 2.65 -9.00 11.41
N GLU A 288 3.46 -8.95 12.47
CA GLU A 288 3.98 -10.13 13.18
C GLU A 288 2.86 -11.00 13.76
N CYS A 289 1.78 -10.38 14.24
CA CYS A 289 0.70 -11.04 14.96
C CYS A 289 -0.58 -11.23 14.13
N LEU A 290 -0.54 -10.88 12.84
CA LEU A 290 -1.72 -10.82 11.99
C LEU A 290 -2.26 -12.20 11.61
N LEU A 291 -1.35 -13.14 11.40
CA LEU A 291 -1.61 -14.44 10.79
C LEU A 291 -1.27 -15.60 11.69
#